data_AF-A0A8S0H7C5-F1
#
_entry.id   AF-A0A8S0H7C5-F1
#
_cell.length_a   1.000
_cell.length_b   1.000
_cell.length_c   1.000
_cell.angle_alpha   90.00
_cell.angle_beta   90.00
_cell.angle_gamma   90.00
#
_symmetry.space_group_name_H-M   'P 1'
#
loop_
_entity.id
_entity.type
_entity.pdbx_description
1 polymer ?
#
loop_
_entity_poly.entity_id
_entity_poly.type
_entity_poly.pdbx_seq_one_letter_code
_entity_poly.pdbx_strand_id
1 'polypeptide(L)'
;MPLAQQVKLLRVLQEQKLERLGSNQSIKVDLRIIAATKPDLLDEARAGRFREDLAYRLTVAELRLPPLRERREDIPLLYEHFAQNAGERLGRSVAPLSGAQLSRLLSHDWPGNVRELANAAERQVLGLGEPEPDAIEPGQSLAAQQEAFEAQCLRAALSRHKGDIKAVLNELQLPRRTLNEKMQRHGLTREHFLKEE
;
A
#
# COMPACT_ATOMS: atom_id res chain seq x y z
N MET A 1 4.35 23.28 13.35
CA MET A 1 4.21 23.88 14.71
C MET A 1 4.52 25.37 14.62
N PRO A 2 3.65 26.27 15.09
CA PRO A 2 3.91 27.72 15.08
C PRO A 2 5.21 28.10 15.81
N LEU A 3 5.96 29.08 15.29
CA LEU A 3 7.26 29.51 15.86
C LEU A 3 7.18 29.89 17.35
N ALA A 4 6.09 30.53 17.78
CA ALA A 4 5.89 30.90 19.18
C ALA A 4 5.82 29.67 20.11
N GLN A 5 5.29 28.54 19.65
CA GLN A 5 5.26 27.30 20.42
C GLN A 5 6.64 26.63 20.45
N GLN A 6 7.43 26.78 19.39
CA GLN A 6 8.81 26.26 19.33
C GLN A 6 9.68 26.87 20.43
N VAL A 7 9.54 28.17 20.69
CA VAL A 7 10.26 28.86 21.79
C VAL A 7 9.87 28.29 23.16
N LYS A 8 8.59 28.00 23.38
CA LYS A 8 8.12 27.41 24.65
C LYS A 8 8.68 25.99 24.84
N LEU A 9 8.64 25.17 23.80
CA LEU A 9 9.21 23.82 23.84
C LEU A 9 10.73 23.85 24.09
N LEU A 10 11.44 24.78 23.44
CA LEU A 10 12.86 24.98 23.64
C LEU A 10 13.20 25.31 25.11
N ARG A 11 12.41 26.18 25.76
CA ARG A 11 12.58 26.47 27.20
C ARG A 11 12.36 25.25 28.06
N VAL A 12 11.32 24.46 27.80
CA VAL A 12 11.07 23.20 28.55
C VAL A 12 12.24 22.24 28.40
N LEU A 13 12.78 22.08 27.18
CA LEU A 13 13.96 21.25 26.89
C LEU A 13 15.24 21.76 27.57
N GLN A 14 15.38 23.07 27.75
CA GLN A 14 16.57 23.69 28.33
C GLN A 14 16.53 23.73 29.86
N GLU A 15 15.40 24.18 30.41
CA GLU A 15 15.26 24.50 31.82
C GLU A 15 14.61 23.36 32.62
N GLN A 16 14.03 22.36 31.93
CA GLN A 16 13.23 21.28 32.55
C GLN A 16 12.13 21.84 33.45
N LYS A 17 11.51 22.94 33.01
CA LYS A 17 10.45 23.64 33.71
C LYS A 17 9.35 24.05 32.75
N LEU A 18 8.12 24.11 33.26
CA LEU A 18 6.97 24.62 32.51
C LEU A 18 6.16 25.61 33.36
N GLU A 19 5.39 26.46 32.68
CA GLU A 19 4.45 27.40 33.27
C GLU A 19 3.05 27.10 32.74
N ARG A 20 2.05 27.11 33.62
CA ARG A 20 0.65 26.94 33.21
C ARG A 20 0.15 28.22 32.53
N LEU A 21 -0.81 28.10 31.62
CA LEU A 21 -1.46 29.27 31.03
C LEU A 21 -2.08 30.14 32.13
N GLY A 22 -1.71 31.42 32.16
CA GLY A 22 -2.19 32.38 33.17
C GLY A 22 -1.48 32.31 34.53
N SER A 23 -0.43 31.50 34.68
CA SER A 23 0.40 31.43 35.88
C SER A 23 1.87 31.64 35.55
N ASN A 24 2.57 32.40 36.39
CA ASN A 24 4.03 32.55 36.31
C ASN A 24 4.74 31.56 37.25
N GLN A 25 4.01 30.59 37.81
CA GLN A 25 4.62 29.57 38.65
C GLN A 25 5.38 28.58 37.78
N SER A 26 6.70 28.54 37.96
CA SER A 26 7.58 27.60 37.29
C SER A 26 7.51 26.23 37.98
N ILE A 27 7.21 25.19 37.21
CA ILE A 27 7.04 23.81 37.68
C ILE A 27 8.16 22.95 37.09
N LYS A 28 9.02 22.37 37.94
CA LYS A 28 10.07 21.44 37.50
C LYS A 28 9.44 20.14 36.98
N VAL A 29 9.97 19.64 35.88
CA VAL A 29 9.53 18.40 35.23
C VAL A 29 10.72 17.52 34.89
N ASP A 30 10.53 16.21 34.97
CA ASP A 30 11.47 15.21 34.47
C ASP A 30 10.80 14.47 33.32
N LEU A 31 11.37 14.59 32.12
CA LEU A 31 10.73 14.20 30.88
C LEU A 31 11.74 13.51 29.95
N ARG A 32 11.28 12.43 29.32
CA ARG A 32 11.91 11.87 28.12
C ARG A 32 11.12 12.31 26.90
N ILE A 33 11.80 12.96 25.97
CA ILE A 33 11.15 13.49 24.76
C ILE A 33 11.43 12.55 23.59
N ILE A 34 10.35 12.12 22.95
CA ILE A 34 10.37 11.36 21.70
C ILE A 34 9.55 12.16 20.70
N ALA A 35 10.17 12.54 19.59
CA ALA A 35 9.54 13.30 18.52
C ALA A 35 9.57 12.49 17.22
N ALA A 36 8.53 12.63 16.41
CA ALA A 36 8.45 12.07 15.08
C ALA A 36 8.05 13.16 14.10
N THR A 37 8.74 13.24 12.97
CA THR A 37 8.51 14.27 11.96
C THR A 37 8.50 13.62 10.57
N LYS A 38 7.69 14.17 9.66
CA LYS A 38 7.68 13.79 8.25
C LYS A 38 8.67 14.63 7.42
N PRO A 39 8.72 15.97 7.56
CA PRO A 39 9.74 16.76 6.88
C PRO A 39 11.07 16.70 7.62
N ASP A 40 12.17 16.89 6.90
CA ASP A 40 13.49 17.06 7.50
C ASP A 40 13.53 18.38 8.30
N LEU A 41 13.87 18.29 9.60
CA LEU A 41 13.86 19.45 10.50
C LEU A 41 14.95 20.48 10.16
N LEU A 42 16.09 20.05 9.62
CA LEU A 42 17.19 20.95 9.23
C LEU A 42 16.80 21.72 7.97
N ASP A 43 16.12 21.08 7.01
CA ASP A 43 15.58 21.76 5.84
C ASP A 43 14.48 22.76 6.21
N GLU A 44 13.58 22.37 7.13
CA GLU A 44 12.57 23.30 7.66
C GLU A 44 13.20 24.48 8.41
N ALA A 45 14.35 24.27 9.06
CA ALA A 45 15.11 25.33 9.71
C ALA A 45 15.73 26.29 8.71
N ARG A 46 16.38 25.78 7.65
CA ARG A 46 16.91 26.59 6.54
C ARG A 46 15.82 27.41 5.85
N ALA A 47 14.60 26.88 5.78
CA ALA A 47 13.45 27.55 5.20
C ALA A 47 12.75 28.55 6.17
N GLY A 48 13.27 28.74 7.39
CA GLY A 48 12.73 29.67 8.38
C GLY A 48 11.40 29.24 9.02
N ARG A 49 10.92 28.02 8.74
CA ARG A 49 9.67 27.46 9.30
C ARG A 49 9.90 26.74 10.63
N PHE A 50 11.13 26.38 10.90
CA PHE A 50 11.57 25.77 12.15
C PHE A 50 12.77 26.50 12.74
N ARG A 51 12.92 26.48 14.06
CA ARG A 51 14.10 27.06 14.70
C ARG A 51 15.24 26.05 14.73
N GLU A 52 16.40 26.50 14.28
CA GLU A 52 17.62 25.71 14.24
C GLU A 52 18.04 25.21 15.64
N ASP A 53 17.95 26.06 16.66
CA ASP A 53 18.27 25.73 18.06
C ASP A 53 17.42 24.56 18.62
N LEU A 54 16.15 24.51 18.23
CA LEU A 54 15.24 23.43 18.59
C LEU A 54 15.52 22.16 17.79
N ALA A 55 15.83 22.27 16.49
CA ALA A 55 16.15 21.12 15.65
C ALA A 55 17.34 20.35 16.23
N TYR A 56 18.44 21.05 16.55
CA TYR A 56 19.62 20.43 17.15
C TYR A 56 19.35 19.73 18.49
N ARG A 57 18.40 20.22 19.30
CA ARG A 57 18.03 19.57 20.57
C ARG A 57 17.12 18.37 20.43
N LEU A 58 16.37 18.28 19.32
CA LEU A 58 15.52 17.13 19.04
C LEU A 58 16.30 16.03 18.32
N THR A 59 17.28 16.39 17.48
CA THR A 59 18.10 15.47 16.68
C THR A 59 19.34 14.98 17.45
N VAL A 60 19.20 14.66 18.74
CA VAL A 60 20.31 14.10 19.54
C VAL A 60 20.55 12.63 19.19
N ALA A 61 19.47 11.86 19.05
CA ALA A 61 19.50 10.48 18.59
C ALA A 61 18.37 10.29 17.57
N GLU A 62 18.74 10.26 16.30
CA GLU A 62 17.78 10.15 15.21
C GLU A 62 17.62 8.70 14.77
N LEU A 63 16.36 8.26 14.66
CA LEU A 63 15.99 6.99 14.04
C LEU A 63 15.31 7.27 12.71
N ARG A 64 16.02 7.03 11.60
CA ARG A 64 15.41 7.08 10.27
C ARG A 64 14.50 5.87 10.07
N LEU A 65 13.22 6.11 9.86
CA LEU A 65 12.26 5.07 9.48
C LEU A 65 12.19 5.00 7.96
N PRO A 66 12.72 3.93 7.31
CA PRO A 66 12.63 3.83 5.87
C PRO A 66 11.16 3.74 5.42
N PRO A 67 10.82 4.22 4.23
CA PRO A 67 9.54 3.92 3.60
C PRO A 67 9.46 2.43 3.25
N LEU A 68 8.25 1.90 3.06
CA LEU A 68 8.04 0.47 2.77
C LEU A 68 8.75 0.01 1.49
N ARG A 69 8.83 0.87 0.48
CA ARG A 69 9.56 0.60 -0.78
C ARG A 69 11.06 0.32 -0.60
N GLU A 70 11.68 0.78 0.49
CA GLU A 70 13.09 0.51 0.81
C GLU A 70 13.28 -0.82 1.56
N ARG A 71 12.19 -1.50 1.95
CA ARG A 71 12.19 -2.79 2.66
C ARG A 71 11.13 -3.73 2.08
N ARG A 72 11.27 -4.04 0.78
CA ARG A 72 10.27 -4.83 0.05
C ARG A 72 10.17 -6.26 0.57
N GLU A 73 11.25 -6.82 1.10
CA GLU A 73 11.26 -8.16 1.70
C GLU A 73 10.30 -8.31 2.89
N ASP A 74 9.99 -7.23 3.60
CA ASP A 74 9.10 -7.25 4.76
C ASP A 74 7.60 -7.23 4.38
N ILE A 75 7.28 -6.89 3.13
CA ILE A 75 5.90 -6.71 2.66
C ILE A 75 5.03 -7.95 2.91
N PRO A 76 5.45 -9.18 2.56
CA PRO A 76 4.62 -10.36 2.73
C PRO A 76 4.28 -10.62 4.20
N LEU A 77 5.29 -10.57 5.07
CA LEU A 77 5.13 -10.78 6.51
C LEU A 77 4.23 -9.71 7.15
N LEU A 78 4.45 -8.44 6.80
CA LEU A 78 3.63 -7.34 7.30
C LEU A 78 2.18 -7.44 6.81
N TYR A 79 1.97 -7.82 5.55
CA TYR A 79 0.64 -8.00 4.98
C TYR A 79 -0.12 -9.12 5.71
N GLU A 80 0.51 -10.28 5.90
CA GLU A 80 -0.10 -11.39 6.64
C GLU A 80 -0.48 -10.97 8.05
N HIS A 81 0.41 -10.26 8.75
CA HIS A 81 0.12 -9.73 10.08
C HIS A 81 -1.10 -8.80 10.09
N PHE A 82 -1.21 -7.87 9.13
CA PHE A 82 -2.37 -6.98 9.04
C PHE A 82 -3.65 -7.73 8.65
N ALA A 83 -3.55 -8.71 7.75
CA ALA A 83 -4.69 -9.52 7.34
C ALA A 83 -5.22 -10.34 8.51
N GLN A 84 -4.34 -10.99 9.29
CA GLN A 84 -4.69 -11.73 10.51
C GLN A 84 -5.38 -10.83 11.54
N ASN A 85 -4.78 -9.69 11.88
CA ASN A 85 -5.38 -8.72 12.82
C ASN A 85 -6.76 -8.23 12.32
N ALA A 86 -6.91 -7.99 11.01
CA ALA A 86 -8.19 -7.61 10.43
C ALA A 86 -9.22 -8.75 10.49
N GLY A 87 -8.80 -9.99 10.21
CA GLY A 87 -9.62 -11.19 10.31
C GLY A 87 -10.18 -11.40 11.72
N GLU A 88 -9.31 -11.30 12.73
CA GLU A 88 -9.71 -11.39 14.14
C GLU A 88 -10.73 -10.31 14.52
N ARG A 89 -10.44 -9.05 14.15
CA ARG A 89 -11.34 -7.92 14.45
C ARG A 89 -12.69 -8.02 13.74
N LEU A 90 -12.73 -8.57 12.53
CA LEU A 90 -13.94 -8.68 11.71
C LEU A 90 -14.65 -10.04 11.85
N GLY A 91 -14.09 -10.97 12.63
CA GLY A 91 -14.63 -12.32 12.78
C GLY A 91 -14.61 -13.13 11.47
N ARG A 92 -13.59 -12.91 10.63
CA ARG A 92 -13.44 -13.56 9.32
C ARG A 92 -12.19 -14.42 9.24
N SER A 93 -12.29 -15.54 8.53
CA SER A 93 -11.14 -16.35 8.18
C SER A 93 -10.28 -15.64 7.14
N VAL A 94 -8.96 -15.70 7.31
CA VAL A 94 -7.98 -15.11 6.41
C VAL A 94 -7.36 -16.24 5.59
N ALA A 95 -7.52 -16.18 4.28
CA ALA A 95 -6.85 -17.11 3.38
C ALA A 95 -5.35 -16.82 3.31
N PRO A 96 -4.49 -17.84 3.17
CA PRO A 96 -3.08 -17.64 2.85
C PRO A 96 -2.90 -16.83 1.57
N LEU A 97 -1.79 -16.08 1.49
CA LEU A 97 -1.43 -15.33 0.29
C LEU A 97 -1.21 -16.27 -0.89
N SER A 98 -1.92 -16.03 -2.00
CA SER A 98 -1.65 -16.70 -3.26
C SER A 98 -0.36 -16.17 -3.91
N GLY A 99 0.27 -16.96 -4.78
CA GLY A 99 1.45 -16.51 -5.53
C GLY A 99 1.17 -15.28 -6.40
N ALA A 100 -0.04 -15.16 -6.94
CA ALA A 100 -0.47 -14.02 -7.74
C ALA A 100 -0.62 -12.75 -6.88
N GLN A 101 -1.20 -12.88 -5.68
CA GLN A 101 -1.27 -11.77 -4.72
C GLN A 101 0.11 -11.32 -4.28
N LEU A 102 0.99 -12.27 -3.93
CA LEU A 102 2.36 -11.98 -3.52
C LEU A 102 3.10 -11.20 -4.61
N SER A 103 3.05 -11.65 -5.86
CA SER A 103 3.66 -10.95 -6.99
C SER A 103 3.12 -9.52 -7.15
N ARG A 104 1.82 -9.31 -6.91
CA ARG A 104 1.19 -7.98 -6.98
C ARG A 104 1.65 -7.07 -5.86
N LEU A 105 1.69 -7.59 -4.63
CA LEU A 105 2.17 -6.85 -3.46
C LEU A 105 3.63 -6.42 -3.63
N LEU A 106 4.49 -7.28 -4.20
CA LEU A 106 5.91 -6.98 -4.40
C LEU A 106 6.17 -6.01 -5.58
N SER A 107 5.35 -6.06 -6.62
CA SER A 107 5.46 -5.18 -7.79
C SER A 107 4.87 -3.79 -7.57
N HIS A 108 3.99 -3.62 -6.58
CA HIS A 108 3.45 -2.33 -6.21
C HIS A 108 4.53 -1.40 -5.62
N ASP A 109 4.45 -0.10 -5.92
CA ASP A 109 5.46 0.89 -5.50
C ASP A 109 5.29 1.39 -4.07
N TRP A 110 4.12 1.16 -3.47
CA TRP A 110 3.75 1.61 -2.12
C TRP A 110 4.14 3.08 -1.88
N PRO A 111 3.54 4.02 -2.64
CA PRO A 111 3.76 5.44 -2.42
C PRO A 111 3.28 5.87 -1.02
N GLY A 112 2.29 5.17 -0.47
CA GLY A 112 1.87 5.29 0.91
C GLY A 112 2.81 4.57 1.88
N ASN A 113 2.79 5.01 3.14
CA ASN A 113 3.43 4.27 4.23
C ASN A 113 2.75 2.91 4.43
N VAL A 114 3.23 2.13 5.41
CA VAL A 114 2.67 0.85 5.90
C VAL A 114 1.14 0.85 6.09
N ARG A 115 0.51 2.01 6.31
CA ARG A 115 -0.96 2.16 6.34
C ARG A 115 -1.66 1.75 5.04
N GLU A 116 -1.06 2.02 3.89
CA GLU A 116 -1.63 1.61 2.60
C GLU A 116 -1.66 0.08 2.49
N LEU A 117 -0.58 -0.58 2.92
CA LEU A 117 -0.50 -2.04 3.00
C LEU A 117 -1.54 -2.62 3.95
N ALA A 118 -1.69 -2.02 5.14
CA ALA A 118 -2.71 -2.45 6.12
C ALA A 118 -4.13 -2.31 5.57
N ASN A 119 -4.43 -1.20 4.88
CA ASN A 119 -5.74 -1.00 4.24
C ASN A 119 -5.98 -2.01 3.12
N ALA A 120 -4.96 -2.34 2.32
CA ALA A 120 -5.06 -3.37 1.29
C ALA A 120 -5.39 -4.74 1.90
N ALA A 121 -4.71 -5.11 2.99
CA ALA A 121 -4.99 -6.35 3.73
C ALA A 121 -6.42 -6.38 4.30
N GLU A 122 -6.87 -5.30 4.94
CA GLU A 122 -8.23 -5.21 5.47
C GLU A 122 -9.30 -5.31 4.37
N ARG A 123 -9.08 -4.65 3.22
CA ARG A 123 -9.96 -4.78 2.06
C ARG A 123 -10.05 -6.21 1.55
N GLN A 124 -8.93 -6.94 1.51
CA GLN A 124 -8.92 -8.34 1.11
C GLN A 124 -9.77 -9.20 2.06
N VAL A 125 -9.63 -9.02 3.37
CA VAL A 125 -10.42 -9.75 4.38
C VAL A 125 -11.92 -9.44 4.26
N LEU A 126 -12.28 -8.22 3.87
CA LEU A 126 -13.65 -7.83 3.60
C LEU A 126 -14.22 -8.42 2.29
N GLY A 127 -13.39 -9.05 1.45
CA GLY A 127 -13.77 -9.51 0.11
C GLY A 127 -13.88 -8.36 -0.91
N LEU A 128 -13.29 -7.21 -0.59
CA LEU A 128 -13.24 -5.99 -1.41
C LEU A 128 -11.87 -5.76 -2.05
N GLY A 129 -10.99 -6.77 -1.93
CA GLY A 129 -9.75 -6.83 -2.66
C GLY A 129 -9.98 -7.10 -4.13
N GLU A 130 -8.93 -6.97 -4.92
CA GLU A 130 -9.00 -7.32 -6.34
C GLU A 130 -9.27 -8.82 -6.49
N PRO A 131 -10.09 -9.21 -7.48
CA PRO A 131 -10.39 -10.62 -7.72
C PRO A 131 -9.08 -11.39 -7.89
N GLU A 132 -8.94 -12.45 -7.11
CA GLU A 132 -7.94 -13.47 -7.35
C GLU A 132 -8.17 -14.03 -8.77
N PRO A 133 -7.11 -14.29 -9.55
CA PRO A 133 -7.23 -15.23 -10.65
C PRO A 133 -7.92 -16.49 -10.10
N ASP A 134 -9.00 -16.96 -10.74
CA ASP A 134 -9.76 -18.14 -10.29
C ASP A 134 -8.78 -19.20 -9.75
N ALA A 135 -8.85 -19.45 -8.44
CA ALA A 135 -7.94 -20.37 -7.78
C ALA A 135 -8.07 -21.73 -8.47
N ILE A 136 -6.95 -22.25 -8.99
CA ILE A 136 -6.93 -23.55 -9.66
C ILE A 136 -7.36 -24.59 -8.63
N GLU A 137 -8.55 -25.17 -8.79
CA GLU A 137 -9.01 -26.17 -7.84
C GLU A 137 -8.12 -27.42 -7.90
N PRO A 138 -7.64 -27.93 -6.74
CA PRO A 138 -6.85 -29.14 -6.70
C PRO A 138 -7.69 -30.32 -7.18
N GLY A 139 -7.28 -30.94 -8.30
CA GLY A 139 -7.99 -32.05 -8.95
C GLY A 139 -8.34 -31.80 -10.43
N GLN A 140 -8.14 -30.59 -10.95
CA GLN A 140 -8.33 -30.32 -12.37
C GLN A 140 -7.24 -30.98 -13.23
N SER A 141 -7.65 -31.63 -14.31
CA SER A 141 -6.71 -32.19 -15.30
C SER A 141 -5.88 -31.07 -15.94
N LEU A 142 -4.66 -31.39 -16.42
CA LEU A 142 -3.80 -30.42 -17.10
C LEU A 142 -4.51 -29.72 -18.27
N ALA A 143 -5.39 -30.42 -18.97
CA ALA A 143 -6.21 -29.85 -20.05
C ALA A 143 -7.17 -28.76 -19.53
N ALA A 144 -7.86 -29.02 -18.41
CA ALA A 144 -8.75 -28.04 -17.79
C ALA A 144 -7.99 -26.82 -17.26
N GLN A 145 -6.79 -27.02 -16.70
CA GLN A 145 -5.94 -25.91 -16.24
C GLN A 145 -5.46 -25.03 -17.41
N GLN A 146 -5.05 -25.64 -18.52
CA GLN A 146 -4.69 -24.91 -19.74
C GLN A 146 -5.87 -24.13 -20.30
N GLU A 147 -7.07 -24.71 -20.29
CA GLU A 147 -8.28 -24.08 -20.79
C GLU A 147 -8.71 -22.88 -19.91
N ALA A 148 -8.62 -23.00 -18.58
CA ALA A 148 -8.88 -21.91 -17.65
C ALA A 148 -7.88 -20.75 -17.79
N PHE A 149 -6.59 -21.07 -17.89
CA PHE A 149 -5.53 -20.08 -18.09
C PHE A 149 -5.68 -19.36 -19.43
N GLU A 150 -5.99 -20.08 -20.50
CA GLU A 150 -6.26 -19.52 -21.82
C GLU A 150 -7.42 -18.52 -21.80
N ALA A 151 -8.53 -18.89 -21.17
CA ALA A 151 -9.69 -18.02 -21.01
C ALA A 151 -9.33 -16.73 -20.25
N GLN A 152 -8.51 -16.85 -19.20
CA GLN A 152 -8.06 -15.73 -18.40
C GLN A 152 -7.14 -14.78 -19.18
N CYS A 153 -6.16 -15.29 -19.93
CA CYS A 153 -5.30 -14.48 -20.79
C CYS A 153 -6.11 -13.72 -21.84
N LEU A 154 -7.09 -14.38 -22.47
CA LEU A 154 -7.98 -13.74 -23.44
C LEU A 154 -8.83 -12.62 -22.82
N ARG A 155 -9.42 -12.88 -21.65
CA ARG A 155 -10.22 -11.90 -20.91
C ARG A 155 -9.38 -10.69 -20.49
N ALA A 156 -8.16 -10.90 -20.01
CA ALA A 156 -7.25 -9.84 -19.60
C ALA A 156 -6.82 -8.96 -20.78
N ALA A 157 -6.45 -9.56 -21.92
CA ALA A 157 -6.10 -8.83 -23.13
C ALA A 157 -7.28 -8.03 -23.69
N LEU A 158 -8.47 -8.64 -23.75
CA LEU A 158 -9.71 -7.98 -24.19
C LEU A 158 -10.08 -6.79 -23.29
N SER A 159 -9.89 -6.92 -21.97
CA SER A 159 -10.14 -5.84 -21.01
C SER A 159 -9.14 -4.68 -21.17
N ARG A 160 -7.83 -4.96 -21.28
CA ARG A 160 -6.79 -3.94 -21.50
C ARG A 160 -7.02 -3.12 -22.77
N HIS A 161 -7.42 -3.81 -23.84
CA HIS A 161 -7.66 -3.20 -25.15
C HIS A 161 -9.11 -2.81 -25.41
N LYS A 162 -9.98 -2.85 -24.39
CA LYS A 162 -11.41 -2.43 -24.46
C LYS A 162 -12.17 -3.07 -25.63
N GLY A 163 -11.90 -4.35 -25.90
CA GLY A 163 -12.52 -5.09 -27.01
C GLY A 163 -11.96 -4.81 -28.41
N ASP A 164 -10.86 -4.06 -28.57
CA ASP A 164 -10.19 -3.92 -29.87
C ASP A 164 -9.47 -5.21 -30.28
N ILE A 165 -10.11 -5.93 -31.20
CA ILE A 165 -9.62 -7.20 -31.74
C ILE A 165 -8.27 -7.06 -32.44
N LYS A 166 -7.97 -5.95 -33.12
CA LYS A 166 -6.68 -5.80 -33.80
C LYS A 166 -5.53 -5.69 -32.79
N ALA A 167 -5.74 -4.92 -31.73
CA ALA A 167 -4.75 -4.76 -30.67
C ALA A 167 -4.50 -6.08 -29.92
N VAL A 168 -5.56 -6.82 -29.60
CA VAL A 168 -5.45 -8.14 -28.94
C VAL A 168 -4.73 -9.17 -29.80
N LEU A 169 -4.96 -9.19 -31.12
CA LEU A 169 -4.24 -10.09 -32.04
C LEU A 169 -2.74 -9.82 -32.05
N ASN A 170 -2.35 -8.54 -32.03
CA ASN A 170 -0.96 -8.14 -32.01
C ASN A 170 -0.28 -8.46 -30.67
N GLU A 171 -0.98 -8.25 -29.54
CA GLU A 171 -0.46 -8.54 -28.21
C GLU A 171 -0.25 -10.05 -28.01
N LEU A 172 -1.27 -10.86 -28.28
CA LEU A 172 -1.24 -12.30 -28.04
C LEU A 172 -0.53 -13.08 -29.17
N GLN A 173 -0.16 -12.40 -30.25
CA GLN A 173 0.45 -13.00 -31.45
C GLN A 173 -0.36 -14.18 -32.00
N LEU A 174 -1.69 -14.05 -32.00
CA LEU A 174 -2.60 -15.10 -32.45
C LEU A 174 -3.18 -14.78 -33.84
N PRO A 175 -3.40 -15.79 -34.70
CA PRO A 175 -4.18 -15.62 -35.91
C PRO A 175 -5.64 -15.27 -35.59
N ARG A 176 -6.26 -14.45 -36.44
CA ARG A 176 -7.64 -13.97 -36.25
C ARG A 176 -8.67 -15.09 -36.10
N ARG A 177 -8.50 -16.17 -36.86
CA ARG A 177 -9.36 -17.35 -36.78
C ARG A 177 -9.26 -18.03 -35.42
N THR A 178 -8.04 -18.27 -34.94
CA THR A 178 -7.77 -18.91 -33.64
C THR A 178 -8.32 -18.08 -32.49
N LEU A 179 -8.17 -16.75 -32.53
CA LEU A 179 -8.74 -15.87 -31.52
C LEU A 179 -10.28 -16.00 -31.46
N ASN A 180 -10.94 -15.95 -32.61
CA ASN A 180 -12.41 -16.07 -32.68
C ASN A 180 -12.90 -17.43 -32.17
N GLU A 181 -12.23 -18.52 -32.55
CA GLU A 181 -12.56 -19.88 -32.11
C GLU A 181 -12.42 -20.01 -30.58
N LYS A 182 -11.35 -19.47 -29.99
CA LYS A 182 -11.12 -19.48 -28.54
C LYS A 182 -12.11 -18.57 -27.80
N MET A 183 -12.40 -17.38 -28.32
CA MET A 183 -13.42 -16.49 -27.76
C MET A 183 -14.80 -17.16 -27.73
N GLN A 184 -15.18 -17.85 -28.80
CA GLN A 184 -16.45 -18.59 -28.85
C GLN A 184 -16.47 -19.76 -27.88
N ARG A 185 -15.37 -20.53 -27.78
CA ARG A 185 -15.24 -21.66 -26.85
C ARG A 185 -15.40 -21.23 -25.38
N HIS A 186 -14.88 -20.07 -25.01
CA HIS A 186 -14.93 -19.55 -23.65
C HIS A 186 -16.10 -18.58 -23.39
N GLY A 187 -17.03 -18.42 -24.33
CA GLY A 187 -18.17 -17.52 -24.18
C GLY A 187 -17.79 -16.04 -24.03
N LEU A 188 -16.65 -15.63 -24.57
CA LEU A 188 -16.15 -14.26 -24.50
C LEU A 188 -16.67 -13.44 -25.69
N THR A 189 -17.61 -12.54 -25.43
CA THR A 189 -18.11 -11.59 -26.44
C THR A 189 -17.41 -10.25 -26.29
N ARG A 190 -16.92 -9.67 -27.40
CA ARG A 190 -16.28 -8.34 -27.39
C ARG A 190 -17.15 -7.24 -26.78
N GLU A 191 -18.48 -7.39 -26.89
CA GLU A 191 -19.48 -6.44 -26.42
C GLU A 191 -19.46 -6.26 -24.90
N HIS A 192 -19.08 -7.30 -24.15
CA HIS A 192 -18.92 -7.22 -22.69
C HIS A 192 -17.71 -6.38 -22.24
N PHE A 193 -16.83 -5.99 -23.16
CA PHE A 193 -15.58 -5.26 -22.86
C PHE A 193 -15.54 -3.87 -23.52
N LEU A 194 -16.59 -3.49 -24.24
CA LEU A 194 -16.81 -2.12 -24.70
C LEU A 194 -17.36 -1.33 -23.52
N LYS A 195 -16.74 -0.20 -23.17
CA LYS A 195 -17.32 0.72 -22.17
C LYS A 195 -18.68 1.20 -22.69
N GLU A 196 -19.72 1.06 -21.87
CA GLU A 196 -20.87 1.97 -21.94
C GLU A 196 -20.33 3.40 -21.75
N GLU A 197 -20.72 4.30 -22.65
CA GLU A 197 -20.46 5.75 -22.55
C GLU A 197 -21.19 6.37 -21.36
#